data_AF-A0A317IWY4-F1
#
_entry.id   AF-A0A317IWY4-F1
#
_cell.length_a   1.000
_cell.length_b   1.000
_cell.length_c   1.000
_cell.angle_alpha   90.00
_cell.angle_beta   90.00
_cell.angle_gamma   90.00
#
_symmetry.space_group_name_H-M   'P 1'
#
loop_
_entity.id
_entity.type
_entity.pdbx_description
1 polymer ?
#
loop_
_entity_poly.entity_id
_entity_poly.type
_entity_poly.pdbx_seq_one_letter_code
_entity_poly.pdbx_strand_id
1 'polypeptide(L)'
;MQPSYGAEYRTSNPAPLHPDPLVDTIKLMTRVLWLGLWIAGLSLLAVPAPAQTLVERGKYLVERVAHCGDCHTPPDSKGKPDTTRLLKGVKTQYMTTPDITSAGPLWLSWKDEGILRFLETHNTPSGGTSKHPMPPYKLRPDDAGAIVAYLKTLK
;
A
#
# COMPACT_ATOMS: atom_id res chain seq x y z
N MET A 1 51.76 85.63 18.07
CA MET A 1 50.36 85.24 18.38
C MET A 1 50.02 83.96 17.61
N GLN A 2 49.76 82.85 18.31
CA GLN A 2 48.99 81.72 17.76
C GLN A 2 47.48 82.09 17.77
N PRO A 3 46.53 81.48 17.00
CA PRO A 3 46.12 80.06 17.21
C PRO A 3 45.46 79.29 16.03
N SER A 4 45.28 77.98 16.29
CA SER A 4 44.17 77.07 15.86
C SER A 4 43.90 76.79 14.38
N TYR A 5 43.92 75.52 13.97
CA TYR A 5 42.71 74.70 13.78
C TYR A 5 43.10 73.25 13.44
N GLY A 6 42.43 72.28 14.07
CA GLY A 6 42.66 70.85 13.88
C GLY A 6 42.15 70.36 12.53
N ALA A 7 42.92 69.47 11.89
CA ALA A 7 42.47 68.70 10.74
C ALA A 7 42.11 67.28 11.20
N GLU A 8 40.82 66.97 11.12
CA GLU A 8 40.25 65.66 11.37
C GLU A 8 40.90 64.60 10.46
N TYR A 9 41.49 63.56 11.06
CA TYR A 9 42.00 62.41 10.33
C TYR A 9 40.82 61.53 9.93
N ARG A 10 40.25 61.78 8.74
CA ARG A 10 39.22 60.94 8.14
C ARG A 10 39.82 59.57 7.82
N THR A 11 39.58 58.59 8.69
CA THR A 11 39.85 57.18 8.41
C THR A 11 38.93 56.74 7.26
N SER A 12 39.44 56.73 6.03
CA SER A 12 38.75 56.10 4.92
C SER A 12 38.70 54.60 5.16
N ASN A 13 37.54 54.09 5.51
CA ASN A 13 37.29 52.66 5.52
C ASN A 13 37.52 52.13 4.09
N PRO A 14 38.35 51.10 3.85
CA PRO A 14 38.55 50.59 2.51
C PRO A 14 37.24 50.02 1.97
N ALA A 15 36.96 50.28 0.69
CA ALA A 15 35.79 49.79 -0.01
C ALA A 15 35.70 48.25 0.10
N PRO A 16 34.47 47.68 0.14
CA PRO A 16 34.30 46.24 0.21
C PRO A 16 35.00 45.59 -0.99
N LEU A 17 35.92 44.67 -0.71
CA LEU A 17 36.65 43.91 -1.71
C LEU A 17 35.63 43.21 -2.63
N HIS A 18 35.78 43.43 -3.94
CA HIS A 18 34.98 42.73 -4.94
C HIS A 18 35.10 41.20 -4.74
N PRO A 19 34.01 40.44 -4.93
CA PRO A 19 34.04 38.99 -4.76
C PRO A 19 35.12 38.37 -5.67
N ASP A 20 35.98 37.53 -5.09
CA ASP A 20 37.03 36.83 -5.82
C ASP A 20 36.39 35.67 -6.61
N PRO A 21 36.39 35.73 -7.96
CA PRO A 21 35.75 34.71 -8.79
C PRO A 21 36.35 33.32 -8.59
N LEU A 22 37.60 33.21 -8.14
CA LEU A 22 38.25 31.93 -7.85
C LEU A 22 37.69 31.30 -6.57
N VAL A 23 37.40 32.08 -5.54
CA VAL A 23 36.85 31.58 -4.27
C VAL A 23 35.40 31.14 -4.44
N ASP A 24 34.62 31.88 -5.24
CA ASP A 24 33.23 31.55 -5.50
C ASP A 24 33.06 30.32 -6.40
N THR A 25 33.96 30.11 -7.37
CA THR A 25 33.99 28.88 -8.17
C THR A 25 34.35 27.65 -7.32
N ILE A 26 35.33 27.75 -6.41
CA ILE A 26 35.69 26.67 -5.48
C ILE A 26 34.53 26.32 -4.53
N LYS A 27 33.79 27.32 -4.02
CA LYS A 27 32.59 27.10 -3.19
C LYS A 27 31.44 26.45 -3.95
N LEU A 28 31.27 26.78 -5.23
CA LEU A 28 30.25 26.16 -6.07
C LEU A 28 30.62 24.71 -6.39
N MET A 29 31.87 24.44 -6.76
CA MET A 29 32.37 23.09 -7.06
C MET A 29 32.26 22.18 -5.84
N THR A 30 32.64 22.66 -4.66
CA THR A 30 32.49 21.89 -3.42
C THR A 30 31.01 21.59 -3.14
N ARG A 31 30.10 22.58 -3.22
CA ARG A 31 28.65 22.33 -3.05
C ARG A 31 28.09 21.30 -4.04
N VAL A 32 28.51 21.34 -5.30
CA VAL A 32 28.09 20.35 -6.32
C VAL A 32 28.65 18.96 -6.01
N LEU A 33 29.90 18.85 -5.55
CA LEU A 33 30.50 17.59 -5.13
C LEU A 33 29.81 17.01 -3.88
N TRP A 34 29.47 17.85 -2.90
CA TRP A 34 28.71 17.45 -1.71
C TRP A 34 27.28 17.00 -2.07
N LEU A 35 26.60 17.67 -2.99
CA LEU A 35 25.29 17.28 -3.50
C LEU A 35 25.36 15.96 -4.29
N GLY A 36 26.40 15.78 -5.11
CA GLY A 36 26.66 14.55 -5.86
C GLY A 36 26.93 13.34 -4.96
N LEU A 37 27.70 13.52 -3.88
CA LEU A 37 27.93 12.48 -2.88
C LEU A 37 26.64 12.08 -2.14
N TRP A 38 25.79 13.05 -1.81
CA TRP A 38 24.49 12.80 -1.15
C TRP A 38 23.54 12.01 -2.05
N ILE A 39 23.46 12.32 -3.35
CA ILE A 39 22.60 11.61 -4.30
C ILE A 39 23.14 10.20 -4.57
N ALA A 40 24.45 10.05 -4.74
CA ALA A 40 25.06 8.73 -4.98
C ALA A 40 24.93 7.79 -3.76
N GLY A 41 25.01 8.33 -2.54
CA GLY A 41 24.82 7.54 -1.31
C GLY A 41 23.40 7.01 -1.12
N LEU A 42 22.38 7.74 -1.58
CA LEU A 42 20.97 7.36 -1.41
C LEU A 42 20.57 6.17 -2.31
N SER A 43 21.16 6.04 -3.50
CA SER A 43 20.89 4.93 -4.42
C SER A 43 21.48 3.60 -3.95
N LEU A 44 22.52 3.60 -3.12
CA LEU A 44 23.16 2.38 -2.61
C LEU A 44 22.39 1.71 -1.45
N LEU A 45 21.38 2.38 -0.88
CA LEU A 45 20.57 1.87 0.24
C LEU A 45 19.22 1.29 -0.19
N ALA A 46 18.93 1.23 -1.49
CA ALA A 46 17.69 0.65 -2.01
C ALA A 46 17.73 -0.88 -1.91
N VAL A 47 17.36 -1.42 -0.74
CA VAL A 47 17.09 -2.85 -0.57
C VAL A 47 15.74 -3.14 -1.25
N PRO A 48 15.67 -4.01 -2.27
CA PRO A 48 14.39 -4.38 -2.85
C PRO A 48 13.54 -5.06 -1.77
N ALA A 49 12.34 -4.54 -1.52
CA ALA A 49 11.38 -5.23 -0.67
C ALA A 49 11.05 -6.59 -1.30
N PRO A 50 10.91 -7.67 -0.51
CA PRO A 50 10.51 -8.96 -1.04
C PRO A 50 9.17 -8.82 -1.76
N ALA A 51 9.07 -9.42 -2.95
CA ALA A 51 7.82 -9.43 -3.70
C ALA A 51 6.77 -10.22 -2.90
N GLN A 52 5.61 -9.61 -2.67
CA GLN A 52 4.46 -10.27 -2.03
C GLN A 52 4.06 -11.51 -2.82
N THR A 53 3.84 -12.63 -2.12
CA THR A 53 3.33 -13.86 -2.72
C THR A 53 1.87 -13.69 -3.14
N LEU A 54 1.40 -14.53 -4.06
CA LEU A 54 0.01 -14.50 -4.51
C LEU A 54 -0.99 -14.74 -3.37
N VAL A 55 -0.63 -15.64 -2.43
CA VAL A 55 -1.44 -15.96 -1.25
C VAL A 55 -1.47 -14.78 -0.27
N GLU A 56 -0.35 -14.10 -0.03
CA GLU A 56 -0.32 -12.91 0.82
C GLU A 56 -1.17 -11.77 0.23
N ARG A 57 -1.10 -11.56 -1.09
CA ARG A 57 -1.99 -10.61 -1.78
C ARG A 57 -3.45 -10.99 -1.59
N GLY A 58 -3.79 -12.26 -1.80
CA GLY A 58 -5.15 -12.77 -1.63
C GLY A 58 -5.68 -12.57 -0.22
N LYS A 59 -4.85 -12.88 0.80
CA LYS A 59 -5.18 -12.66 2.20
C LYS A 59 -5.48 -11.20 2.49
N TYR A 60 -4.62 -10.30 2.01
CA TYR A 60 -4.83 -8.86 2.16
C TYR A 60 -6.16 -8.41 1.54
N LEU A 61 -6.45 -8.86 0.31
CA LEU A 61 -7.70 -8.54 -0.37
C LEU A 61 -8.92 -9.04 0.42
N VAL A 62 -8.91 -10.30 0.86
CA VAL A 62 -10.02 -10.92 1.59
C VAL A 62 -10.26 -10.28 2.95
N GLU A 63 -9.20 -10.02 3.72
CA GLU A 63 -9.31 -9.59 5.12
C GLU A 63 -9.40 -8.06 5.28
N ARG A 64 -8.79 -7.30 4.37
CA ARG A 64 -8.55 -5.86 4.57
C ARG A 64 -9.25 -4.97 3.56
N VAL A 65 -9.53 -5.47 2.36
CA VAL A 65 -10.12 -4.67 1.29
C VAL A 65 -11.59 -5.05 1.07
N ALA A 66 -11.86 -6.34 0.89
CA ALA A 66 -13.19 -6.87 0.59
C ALA A 66 -13.97 -7.28 1.84
N HIS A 67 -13.29 -7.42 2.99
CA HIS A 67 -13.88 -7.81 4.27
C HIS A 67 -14.81 -9.03 4.17
N CYS A 68 -14.41 -10.06 3.42
CA CYS A 68 -15.28 -11.22 3.20
C CYS A 68 -15.66 -11.92 4.51
N GLY A 69 -14.80 -11.79 5.52
CA GLY A 69 -15.00 -12.31 6.88
C GLY A 69 -16.28 -11.80 7.55
N ASP A 70 -16.70 -10.56 7.28
CA ASP A 70 -17.82 -9.93 7.97
C ASP A 70 -19.16 -10.62 7.70
N CYS A 71 -19.28 -11.21 6.50
CA CYS A 71 -20.49 -11.94 6.09
C CYS A 71 -20.28 -13.45 6.08
N HIS A 72 -19.07 -13.94 5.83
CA HIS A 72 -18.80 -15.38 5.66
C HIS A 72 -18.17 -16.06 6.88
N THR A 73 -17.85 -15.34 7.96
CA THR A 73 -17.35 -15.98 9.20
C THR A 73 -18.45 -15.98 10.26
N PRO A 74 -18.80 -17.15 10.82
CA PRO A 74 -19.79 -17.20 11.89
C PRO A 74 -19.26 -16.55 13.16
N PRO A 75 -20.14 -16.00 14.01
CA PRO A 75 -19.74 -15.51 15.31
C PRO A 75 -19.46 -16.68 16.28
N ASP A 76 -18.55 -16.44 17.22
CA ASP A 76 -18.29 -17.28 18.38
C ASP A 76 -19.35 -17.08 19.48
N SER A 77 -19.19 -17.75 20.62
CA SER A 77 -20.10 -17.63 21.76
C SER A 77 -20.18 -16.23 22.39
N LYS A 78 -19.24 -15.33 22.05
CA LYS A 78 -19.19 -13.93 22.51
C LYS A 78 -19.65 -12.95 21.43
N GLY A 79 -20.15 -13.44 20.30
CA GLY A 79 -20.60 -12.60 19.18
C GLY A 79 -19.47 -12.00 18.34
N LYS A 80 -18.23 -12.45 18.50
CA LYS A 80 -17.07 -12.02 17.69
C LYS A 80 -16.83 -12.98 16.54
N PRO A 81 -16.16 -12.60 15.44
CA PRO A 81 -15.81 -13.54 14.38
C PRO A 81 -15.05 -14.77 14.91
N ASP A 82 -15.57 -15.97 14.65
CA ASP A 82 -14.95 -17.23 15.05
C ASP A 82 -13.82 -17.60 14.08
N THR A 83 -12.59 -17.29 14.49
CA THR A 83 -11.38 -17.58 13.71
C THR A 83 -11.15 -19.08 13.48
N THR A 84 -11.73 -19.97 14.30
CA THR A 84 -11.63 -21.43 14.08
C THR A 84 -12.53 -21.90 12.93
N ARG A 85 -13.49 -21.06 12.53
CA ARG A 85 -14.44 -21.29 11.44
C ARG A 85 -14.39 -20.18 10.39
N LEU A 86 -13.20 -19.60 10.20
CA LEU A 86 -12.95 -18.52 9.26
C LEU A 86 -13.53 -18.84 7.87
N LEU A 87 -14.41 -17.96 7.36
CA LEU A 87 -15.05 -18.05 6.05
C LEU A 87 -15.91 -19.29 5.76
N LYS A 88 -16.28 -20.07 6.80
CA LYS A 88 -17.11 -21.28 6.68
C LYS A 88 -18.62 -21.02 6.50
N GLY A 89 -19.00 -19.78 6.22
CA GLY A 89 -20.38 -19.36 6.03
C GLY A 89 -21.16 -19.20 7.32
N VAL A 90 -22.31 -18.53 7.20
CA VAL A 90 -23.23 -18.22 8.30
C VAL A 90 -24.61 -18.70 7.91
N LYS A 91 -25.31 -19.39 8.83
CA LYS A 91 -26.71 -19.76 8.65
C LYS A 91 -27.50 -19.33 9.88
N THR A 92 -28.28 -18.27 9.73
CA THR A 92 -29.24 -17.78 10.73
C THR A 92 -30.63 -17.65 10.12
N GLN A 93 -31.61 -17.29 10.94
CA GLN A 93 -32.97 -16.99 10.48
C GLN A 93 -33.04 -15.75 9.55
N TYR A 94 -32.06 -14.85 9.59
CA TYR A 94 -32.07 -13.58 8.84
C TYR A 94 -31.07 -13.56 7.67
N MET A 95 -30.03 -14.38 7.73
CA MET A 95 -28.95 -14.36 6.75
C MET A 95 -28.42 -15.78 6.52
N THR A 96 -28.19 -16.12 5.25
CA THR A 96 -27.46 -17.31 4.85
C THR A 96 -26.35 -16.91 3.89
N THR A 97 -25.11 -17.14 4.31
CA THR A 97 -23.91 -16.97 3.48
C THR A 97 -23.20 -18.32 3.36
N PRO A 98 -22.74 -18.68 2.15
CA PRO A 98 -22.11 -19.98 1.94
C PRO A 98 -20.73 -20.07 2.58
N ASP A 99 -20.28 -21.30 2.82
CA ASP A 99 -18.86 -21.60 3.02
C ASP A 99 -18.11 -21.32 1.71
N ILE A 100 -17.16 -20.37 1.76
CA ILE A 100 -16.35 -19.97 0.60
C ILE A 100 -14.92 -20.51 0.68
N THR A 101 -14.63 -21.37 1.65
CA THR A 101 -13.37 -22.12 1.69
C THR A 101 -13.36 -23.22 0.63
N SER A 102 -12.18 -23.71 0.27
CA SER A 102 -12.05 -24.74 -0.76
C SER A 102 -12.67 -26.10 -0.43
N ALA A 103 -12.99 -26.34 0.85
CA ALA A 103 -13.69 -27.55 1.30
C ALA A 103 -15.22 -27.39 1.30
N GLY A 104 -15.72 -26.17 1.10
CA GLY A 104 -17.14 -25.84 1.21
C GLY A 104 -17.99 -26.38 0.05
N PRO A 105 -19.30 -26.64 0.25
CA PRO A 105 -20.18 -27.11 -0.81
C PRO A 105 -20.27 -26.19 -2.03
N LEU A 106 -20.16 -24.87 -1.81
CA LEU A 106 -20.13 -23.90 -2.90
C LEU A 106 -18.94 -24.15 -3.81
N TRP A 107 -17.75 -24.31 -3.24
CA TRP A 107 -16.52 -24.54 -3.99
C TRP A 107 -16.56 -25.89 -4.73
N LEU A 108 -17.08 -26.94 -4.10
CA LEU A 108 -17.25 -28.24 -4.77
C LEU A 108 -18.18 -28.17 -5.98
N SER A 109 -19.20 -27.30 -5.93
CA SER A 109 -20.13 -27.10 -7.04
C SER A 109 -19.58 -26.17 -8.12
N TRP A 110 -18.95 -25.07 -7.74
CA TRP A 110 -18.52 -24.00 -8.66
C TRP A 110 -17.13 -24.24 -9.22
N LYS A 111 -16.29 -25.00 -8.49
CA LYS A 111 -14.86 -25.19 -8.73
C LYS A 111 -14.10 -23.85 -8.73
N ASP A 112 -12.79 -23.93 -8.91
CA ASP A 112 -11.93 -22.75 -8.96
C ASP A 112 -12.41 -21.76 -10.04
N GLU A 113 -12.84 -22.27 -11.20
CA GLU A 113 -13.24 -21.46 -12.35
C GLU A 113 -14.54 -20.69 -12.09
N GLY A 114 -15.50 -21.30 -11.40
CA GLY A 114 -16.77 -20.64 -11.09
C GLY A 114 -16.60 -19.54 -10.04
N ILE A 115 -15.76 -19.76 -9.03
CA ILE A 115 -15.41 -18.74 -8.04
C ILE A 115 -14.66 -17.58 -8.70
N LEU A 116 -13.66 -17.90 -9.53
CA LEU A 116 -12.89 -16.89 -10.28
C LEU A 116 -13.80 -16.03 -11.17
N ARG A 117 -14.64 -16.67 -11.99
CA ARG A 117 -15.60 -15.98 -12.87
C ARG A 117 -16.55 -15.08 -12.09
N PHE A 118 -17.04 -15.54 -10.94
CA PHE A 118 -17.94 -14.75 -10.12
C PHE A 118 -17.24 -13.49 -9.58
N LEU A 119 -15.98 -13.59 -9.15
CA LEU A 119 -15.21 -12.44 -8.67
C LEU A 119 -14.90 -11.42 -9.78
N GLU A 120 -14.68 -11.88 -11.01
CA GLU A 120 -14.38 -11.02 -12.16
C GLU A 120 -15.63 -10.37 -12.77
N THR A 121 -16.77 -11.06 -12.73
CA THR A 121 -17.95 -10.68 -13.53
C THR A 121 -19.24 -10.50 -12.73
N HIS A 122 -19.25 -10.83 -11.43
CA HIS A 122 -20.43 -10.93 -10.56
C HIS A 122 -21.44 -12.02 -10.95
N ASN A 123 -21.20 -12.75 -12.03
CA ASN A 123 -22.14 -13.76 -12.53
C ASN A 123 -21.84 -15.13 -11.93
N THR A 124 -22.88 -15.79 -11.41
CA THR A 124 -22.79 -17.17 -10.96
C THR A 124 -22.64 -18.12 -12.15
N PRO A 125 -22.10 -19.33 -11.95
CA PRO A 125 -22.05 -20.36 -12.99
C PRO A 125 -23.43 -20.76 -13.53
N SER A 126 -24.48 -20.60 -12.72
CA SER A 126 -25.88 -20.88 -13.10
C SER A 126 -26.56 -19.75 -13.88
N GLY A 127 -25.86 -18.66 -14.21
CA GLY A 127 -26.41 -17.57 -15.02
C GLY A 127 -27.16 -16.46 -14.25
N GLY A 128 -27.05 -16.44 -12.91
CA GLY A 128 -27.58 -15.37 -12.07
C GLY A 128 -26.47 -14.48 -11.49
N THR A 129 -26.80 -13.70 -10.47
CA THR A 129 -25.85 -12.87 -9.70
C THR A 129 -26.04 -13.06 -8.19
N SER A 130 -25.14 -12.53 -7.37
CA SER A 130 -25.35 -12.54 -5.92
C SER A 130 -26.44 -11.56 -5.51
N LYS A 131 -27.18 -11.91 -4.45
CA LYS A 131 -28.20 -11.05 -3.85
C LYS A 131 -27.58 -10.07 -2.87
N HIS A 132 -28.28 -8.97 -2.60
CA HIS A 132 -27.96 -8.07 -1.49
C HIS A 132 -27.87 -8.88 -0.17
N PRO A 133 -26.87 -8.64 0.71
CA PRO A 133 -25.91 -7.52 0.71
C PRO A 133 -24.57 -7.77 0.00
N MET A 134 -24.40 -8.88 -0.71
CA MET A 134 -23.12 -9.20 -1.35
C MET A 134 -22.78 -8.19 -2.47
N PRO A 135 -21.61 -7.52 -2.44
CA PRO A 135 -21.23 -6.53 -3.45
C PRO A 135 -21.12 -7.12 -4.86
N PRO A 136 -21.42 -6.32 -5.90
CA PRO A 136 -21.25 -6.75 -7.28
C PRO A 136 -19.79 -6.68 -7.75
N TYR A 137 -18.98 -7.64 -7.31
CA TYR A 137 -17.55 -7.70 -7.63
C TYR A 137 -17.26 -7.73 -9.14
N LYS A 138 -16.31 -6.89 -9.55
CA LYS A 138 -15.72 -6.84 -10.89
C LYS A 138 -14.22 -6.68 -10.77
N LEU A 139 -13.58 -7.68 -10.19
CA LEU A 139 -12.16 -7.63 -9.88
C LEU A 139 -11.32 -7.81 -11.14
N ARG A 140 -10.10 -7.26 -11.11
CA ARG A 140 -9.09 -7.59 -12.11
C ARG A 140 -8.74 -9.09 -12.00
N PRO A 141 -8.37 -9.75 -13.11
CA PRO A 141 -8.00 -11.17 -13.09
C PRO A 141 -6.91 -11.52 -12.06
N ASP A 142 -5.89 -10.66 -11.92
CA ASP A 142 -4.81 -10.87 -10.95
C ASP A 142 -5.31 -10.89 -9.50
N ASP A 143 -6.28 -10.02 -9.18
CA ASP A 143 -6.84 -9.90 -7.82
C ASP A 143 -7.82 -11.02 -7.53
N ALA A 144 -8.66 -11.38 -8.50
CA ALA A 144 -9.55 -12.53 -8.41
C ALA A 144 -8.74 -13.81 -8.21
N GLY A 145 -7.68 -14.00 -9.00
CA GLY A 145 -6.74 -15.13 -8.87
C GLY A 145 -6.03 -15.16 -7.51
N ALA A 146 -5.61 -14.01 -6.99
CA ALA A 146 -5.02 -13.92 -5.66
C ALA A 146 -6.00 -14.33 -4.55
N ILE A 147 -7.24 -13.85 -4.60
CA ILE A 147 -8.30 -14.25 -3.65
C ILE A 147 -8.53 -15.76 -3.72
N VAL A 148 -8.70 -16.33 -4.92
CA VAL A 148 -8.87 -17.78 -5.08
C VAL A 148 -7.69 -18.55 -4.50
N ALA A 149 -6.46 -18.11 -4.77
CA ALA A 149 -5.25 -18.73 -4.22
C ALA A 149 -5.25 -18.74 -2.69
N TYR A 150 -5.66 -17.64 -2.04
CA TYR A 150 -5.77 -17.60 -0.58
C TYR A 150 -6.89 -18.50 -0.05
N LEU A 151 -8.09 -18.44 -0.62
CA LEU A 151 -9.22 -19.26 -0.17
C LEU A 151 -8.94 -20.77 -0.28
N LYS A 152 -8.09 -21.19 -1.23
CA LYS A 152 -7.60 -22.58 -1.36
C LYS A 152 -6.68 -23.02 -0.23
N THR A 153 -6.11 -22.10 0.53
CA THR A 153 -5.34 -22.43 1.74
C THR A 153 -6.25 -22.75 2.93
N LEU A 154 -7.52 -22.38 2.85
CA LEU A 154 -8.52 -22.57 3.89
C LEU A 154 -9.33 -23.87 3.63
N LYS A 155 -9.58 -24.62 4.69
CA LYS A 155 -10.31 -25.90 4.71
C LYS A 155 -11.49 -25.82 5.66
#